data_AF-A0A8J3I1H1-F1
#
_entry.id   AF-A0A8J3I1H1-F1
#
_cell.length_a   1.000
_cell.length_b   1.000
_cell.length_c   1.000
_cell.angle_alpha   90.00
_cell.angle_beta   90.00
_cell.angle_gamma   90.00
#
_symmetry.space_group_name_H-M   'P 1'
#
loop_
_entity.id
_entity.type
_entity.pdbx_description
1 polymer ?
#
loop_
_entity_poly.entity_id
_entity_poly.type
_entity_poly.pdbx_seq_one_letter_code
_entity_poly.pdbx_strand_id
1 'polypeptide(L)' 'MSFRRAPEDWGTEVALSVRLNPPGGKLGKVAAKRLHTVPFLFAEKILRRFKSLADTGEIPTLKRNPSARVAA' A
#
# COMPACT_ATOMS: atom_id res chain seq x y z
N MET A 1 -3.85 10.35 4.79
CA MET A 1 -2.47 9.91 5.07
C MET A 1 -1.93 10.81 6.15
N SER A 2 -1.22 10.26 7.13
CA SER A 2 -0.69 11.02 8.27
C SER A 2 0.77 10.67 8.52
N PHE A 3 1.50 11.63 9.05
CA PHE A 3 2.93 11.54 9.32
C PHE A 3 3.16 11.82 10.80
N ARG A 4 4.00 11.01 11.44
CA ARG A 4 4.44 11.22 12.83
C ARG A 4 5.89 10.82 12.97
N ARG A 5 6.58 11.39 13.97
CA ARG A 5 7.91 10.92 14.34
C ARG A 5 7.82 9.49 14.87
N ALA A 6 8.66 8.61 14.36
CA ALA A 6 8.76 7.25 14.84
C ALA A 6 9.41 7.23 16.24
N PRO A 7 9.08 6.24 17.09
CA PRO A 7 9.80 6.03 18.35
C PRO A 7 11.30 5.83 18.12
N GLU A 8 12.11 6.08 19.15
CA GLU A 8 13.55 5.76 19.15
C GLU A 8 14.35 6.32 17.95
N ASP A 9 13.93 7.50 17.44
CA ASP A 9 14.55 8.21 16.31
C ASP A 9 14.67 7.40 15.01
N TRP A 10 13.74 6.46 14.77
CA TRP A 10 13.70 5.67 13.52
C TRP A 10 13.18 6.46 12.30
N GLY A 11 13.11 7.79 12.40
CA GLY A 11 12.64 8.67 11.34
C GLY A 11 11.13 8.95 11.43
N THR A 12 10.40 8.72 10.33
CA THR A 12 8.98 9.10 10.21
C THR A 12 8.10 7.87 9.98
N GLU A 13 7.12 7.69 10.86
CA GLU A 13 6.03 6.75 10.66
C GLU A 13 4.97 7.39 9.75
N VAL A 14 4.55 6.63 8.73
CA VAL A 14 3.58 7.08 7.74
C VAL A 14 2.40 6.11 7.70
N ALA A 15 1.21 6.63 7.97
CA ALA A 15 -0.01 5.84 8.00
C ALA A 15 -0.97 6.23 6.86
N LEU A 16 -1.48 5.22 6.14
CA LEU A 16 -2.48 5.37 5.08
C LEU A 16 -3.83 4.81 5.55
N SER A 17 -4.80 5.69 5.76
CA SER A 17 -6.20 5.31 6.03
C SER A 17 -7.01 5.36 4.74
N VAL A 18 -7.60 4.22 4.36
CA VAL A 18 -8.46 4.08 3.18
C VAL A 18 -9.88 3.82 3.65
N ARG A 19 -10.83 4.67 3.24
CA ARG A 19 -12.26 4.42 3.44
C ARG A 19 -12.89 4.02 2.11
N LEU A 20 -13.52 2.84 2.10
CA LEU A 20 -14.29 2.36 0.96
C LEU A 20 -15.76 2.58 1.25
N ASN A 21 -16.42 3.32 0.36
CA ASN A 21 -17.88 3.49 0.36
C ASN A 21 -18.44 2.74 -0.86
N PRO A 22 -18.66 1.41 -0.75
CA PRO A 22 -19.15 0.63 -1.87
C PRO A 22 -20.59 1.05 -2.22
N PRO A 23 -20.86 1.42 -3.48
CA PRO A 23 -22.22 1.65 -3.94
C PRO A 23 -23.01 0.32 -3.98
N GLY A 24 -24.34 0.37 -3.79
CA GLY A 24 -25.20 -0.81 -3.97
C GLY A 24 -25.91 -1.37 -2.72
N GLY A 25 -26.05 -0.59 -1.65
CA GLY A 25 -26.89 -0.96 -0.50
C GLY A 25 -26.50 -2.31 0.16
N LYS A 26 -27.47 -3.20 0.41
CA LYS A 26 -27.23 -4.50 1.06
C LYS A 26 -26.30 -5.42 0.25
N LEU A 27 -26.38 -5.40 -1.09
CA LEU A 27 -25.53 -6.20 -1.97
C LEU A 27 -24.09 -5.67 -2.00
N GLY A 28 -23.92 -4.35 -2.02
CA GLY A 28 -22.61 -3.70 -1.92
C GLY A 28 -21.88 -4.04 -0.60
N LYS A 29 -22.62 -4.16 0.51
CA LYS A 29 -22.06 -4.60 1.80
C LYS A 29 -21.59 -6.06 1.79
N VAL A 30 -22.31 -6.96 1.12
CA VAL A 30 -21.93 -8.39 1.03
C VAL A 30 -20.69 -8.58 0.13
N ALA A 31 -20.63 -7.87 -1.01
CA ALA A 31 -19.47 -7.87 -1.88
C ALA A 31 -18.23 -7.30 -1.18
N ALA A 32 -18.37 -6.16 -0.49
CA ALA A 32 -17.30 -5.59 0.33
C ALA A 32 -16.84 -6.57 1.42
N LYS A 33 -17.78 -7.33 2.01
CA LYS A 33 -17.49 -8.36 3.02
C LYS A 33 -16.69 -9.57 2.49
N ARG A 34 -16.71 -9.81 1.19
CA ARG A 34 -15.89 -10.83 0.52
C ARG A 34 -14.55 -10.27 0.00
N LEU A 35 -14.49 -8.96 -0.25
CA LEU A 35 -13.34 -8.27 -0.84
C LEU A 35 -12.32 -7.72 0.18
N HIS A 36 -12.45 -7.96 1.49
CA HIS A 36 -11.57 -7.41 2.54
C HIS A 36 -10.07 -7.55 2.29
N THR A 37 -9.64 -8.58 1.54
CA THR A 37 -8.22 -8.83 1.24
C THR A 37 -7.66 -7.91 0.17
N VAL A 38 -8.46 -7.50 -0.83
CA VAL A 38 -7.99 -6.70 -1.98
C VAL A 38 -7.50 -5.29 -1.57
N PRO A 39 -8.18 -4.56 -0.67
CA PRO A 39 -7.75 -3.24 -0.22
C PRO A 39 -6.41 -3.25 0.53
N PHE A 40 -6.21 -4.24 1.41
CA PHE A 40 -5.01 -4.30 2.24
C PHE A 40 -3.74 -4.54 1.39
N LEU A 41 -3.83 -5.48 0.44
CA LEU A 41 -2.73 -5.78 -0.49
C LEU A 41 -2.32 -4.55 -1.32
N PHE A 42 -3.27 -3.70 -1.68
CA PHE A 42 -2.96 -2.47 -2.41
C PHE A 42 -2.33 -1.39 -1.50
N ALA A 43 -2.84 -1.23 -0.28
CA ALA A 43 -2.31 -0.25 0.68
C ALA A 43 -0.85 -0.54 1.04
N GLU A 44 -0.50 -1.80 1.27
CA GLU A 44 0.89 -2.20 1.54
C GLU A 44 1.82 -1.86 0.37
N LYS A 45 1.41 -2.18 -0.87
CA LYS A 45 2.19 -1.85 -2.07
C LYS A 45 2.33 -0.33 -2.27
N ILE A 46 1.29 0.45 -1.94
CA ILE A 46 1.35 1.92 -1.97
C ILE A 46 2.36 2.44 -0.95
N LEU A 47 2.29 1.99 0.31
CA LEU A 47 3.22 2.41 1.36
C LEU A 47 4.67 2.05 1.04
N ARG A 48 4.91 0.86 0.48
CA ARG A 48 6.25 0.45 0.02
C ARG A 48 6.78 1.35 -1.09
N ARG A 49 5.96 1.66 -2.10
CA ARG A 49 6.36 2.58 -3.19
C ARG A 49 6.58 3.99 -2.68
N PHE A 50 5.74 4.46 -1.76
CA PHE A 50 5.90 5.75 -1.13
C PHE A 50 7.24 5.82 -0.38
N LYS A 51 7.57 4.80 0.42
CA LYS A 51 8.85 4.72 1.12
C LYS A 51 10.03 4.75 0.15
N SER A 52 9.98 3.98 -0.94
CA SER A 52 11.05 4.02 -1.96
C SER A 52 11.23 5.42 -2.57
N LEU A 53 10.13 6.09 -2.93
CA LEU A 53 10.20 7.47 -3.44
C LEU A 53 10.73 8.45 -2.39
N ALA A 54 10.33 8.31 -1.14
CA ALA A 54 10.76 9.21 -0.07
C ALA A 54 12.25 9.03 0.26
N ASP A 55 12.73 7.79 0.28
CA ASP A 55 14.10 7.47 0.69
C ASP A 55 15.10 7.63 -0.48
N THR A 56 14.71 7.33 -1.72
CA THR A 56 15.64 7.28 -2.87
C THR A 56 15.21 8.11 -4.08
N GLY A 57 13.99 8.67 -4.09
CA GLY A 57 13.44 9.39 -5.25
C GLY A 57 12.95 8.49 -6.39
N GLU A 58 13.01 7.16 -6.24
CA GLU A 58 12.67 6.21 -7.31
C GLU A 58 11.74 5.08 -6.84
N ILE A 59 11.01 4.47 -7.78
CA ILE A 59 10.26 3.23 -7.53
C ILE A 59 11.03 2.06 -8.17
N PRO A 60 11.56 1.11 -7.38
CA PRO A 60 12.27 -0.05 -7.91
C PRO A 60 11.40 -0.83 -8.90
N THR A 61 12.00 -1.18 -10.04
CA THR A 61 11.33 -1.93 -11.10
C THR A 61 12.22 -3.06 -11.61
N LEU A 62 11.60 -4.20 -11.92
CA LEU A 62 12.29 -5.35 -12.49
C LEU A 62 12.42 -5.28 -14.02
N LYS A 63 11.88 -4.23 -14.66
CA LYS A 63 11.87 -4.09 -16.14
C LYS A 63 13.26 -4.17 -16.79
N ARG A 64 14.32 -3.82 -16.06
CA ARG A 64 15.71 -3.86 -16.53
C ARG A 64 16.59 -4.73 -15.63
N ASN A 65 16.00 -5.68 -14.91
CA ASN A 65 16.76 -6.61 -14.07
C ASN A 65 17.15 -7.85 -14.91
N PRO A 66 18.45 -8.02 -15.25
CA PRO A 66 18.92 -9.14 -16.07
C PRO A 66 18.68 -10.51 -15.43
N SER A 67 18.50 -10.58 -14.12
CA SER A 67 18.23 -11.85 -13.42
C SER A 67 16.74 -12.25 -13.42
N ALA A 68 15.83 -11.35 -13.82
CA ALA A 68 14.38 -11.54 -14.06
C ALA A 68 13.65 -12.66 -13.29
N ARG A 69 13.98 -12.90 -12.02
CA ARG A 69 13.20 -13.81 -11.15
C ARG A 69 11.89 -13.10 -10.87
N VAL A 70 10.87 -13.44 -11.64
CA VAL A 70 9.49 -13.07 -11.32
C VAL A 70 9.22 -13.72 -9.98
N ALA A 71 9.06 -12.92 -8.92
CA ALA A 71 8.69 -13.43 -7.61
C ALA A 71 7.42 -14.26 -7.77
N ALA A 72 7.53 -15.56 -7.46
CA ALA A 72 6.46 -16.54 -7.56
C ALA A 72 5.32 -16.24 -6.59
#